data_AF-A0AAX2EI17-F1
#
_entry.id   AF-A0AAX2EI17-F1
#
_cell.length_a   1.000
_cell.length_b   1.000
_cell.length_c   1.000
_cell.angle_alpha   90.00
_cell.angle_beta   90.00
_cell.angle_gamma   90.00
#
_symmetry.space_group_name_H-M   'P 1'
#
loop_
_entity.id
_entity.type
_entity.pdbx_description
1 polymer ?
#
loop_
_entity_poly.entity_id
_entity_poly.type
_entity_poly.pdbx_seq_one_letter_code
_entity_poly.pdbx_strand_id
1 'polypeptide(L)'
;MLALALIFLVLFLAAVIFLVLGLINPRLAFFKRRRHILYIYPGAIILFFIFTMSFMSMTSESNATLATQNNTELQQKLDTLTEEKDELQKQLDASAQEVKDLTATVSDLTKKNDDLNQDAKESGTNTETLETNIEKLEKEKDTLQGDLDSEKEKNSTLTTQLSNAEDEIDNLESKATTSVQTASNDNNNTYEEESNDTAASSVYYDNCTAAKAAGAAPVSEGDPGYGRHLDRDGDGIGCEW
;
A
#
# COMPACT_ATOMS: atom_id res chain seq x y z
N MET A 1 -70.88 11.49 41.71
CA MET A 1 -70.14 12.03 42.87
C MET A 1 -70.50 13.48 43.16
N LEU A 2 -70.31 14.42 42.23
CA LEU A 2 -70.58 15.86 42.45
C LEU A 2 -72.03 16.17 42.87
N ALA A 3 -73.02 15.53 42.24
CA ALA A 3 -74.43 15.74 42.55
C ALA A 3 -74.83 15.29 43.97
N LEU A 4 -74.27 14.18 44.46
CA LEU A 4 -74.54 13.69 45.82
C LEU A 4 -73.90 14.59 46.88
N ALA A 5 -72.70 15.09 46.62
CA ALA A 5 -72.03 16.04 47.52
C ALA A 5 -72.81 17.35 47.67
N LEU A 6 -73.41 17.86 46.57
CA LEU A 6 -74.25 19.05 46.62
C LEU A 6 -75.55 18.82 47.40
N ILE A 7 -76.17 17.64 47.28
CA ILE A 7 -77.37 17.30 48.05
C ILE A 7 -77.07 17.27 49.55
N PHE A 8 -75.95 16.66 49.97
CA PHE A 8 -75.54 16.64 51.38
C PHE A 8 -75.19 18.04 51.92
N LEU A 9 -74.56 18.89 51.11
CA LEU A 9 -74.26 20.27 51.49
C LEU A 9 -75.54 21.11 51.67
N VAL A 10 -76.52 20.93 50.79
CA VAL A 10 -77.83 21.60 50.91
C VAL A 10 -78.58 21.13 52.15
N LEU A 11 -78.58 19.82 52.44
CA LEU A 11 -79.21 19.28 53.65
C LEU A 11 -78.52 19.76 54.93
N PHE A 12 -77.19 19.87 54.92
CA PHE A 12 -76.42 20.40 56.03
C PHE A 12 -76.73 21.88 56.29
N LEU A 13 -76.75 22.71 55.23
CA LEU A 13 -77.13 24.12 55.35
C LEU A 13 -78.57 24.28 55.84
N ALA A 14 -79.50 23.45 55.35
CA ALA A 14 -80.89 23.45 55.83
C ALA A 14 -80.98 23.12 57.33
N ALA A 15 -80.19 22.15 57.82
CA ALA A 15 -80.14 21.79 59.24
C ALA A 15 -79.55 22.92 60.10
N VAL A 16 -78.50 23.61 59.63
CA VAL A 16 -77.90 24.76 60.33
C VAL A 16 -78.88 25.94 60.38
N ILE A 17 -79.57 26.22 59.27
CA ILE A 17 -80.61 27.27 59.22
C ILE A 17 -81.73 26.95 60.21
N PHE A 18 -82.19 25.69 60.28
CA PHE A 18 -83.21 25.28 61.25
C PHE A 18 -82.75 25.44 62.71
N LEU A 19 -81.48 25.16 62.99
CA LEU A 19 -80.88 25.33 64.31
C LEU A 19 -80.78 26.80 64.71
N VAL A 20 -80.36 27.67 63.79
CA VAL A 20 -80.22 29.12 64.02
C VAL A 20 -81.60 29.78 64.17
N LEU A 21 -82.58 29.44 63.33
CA LEU A 21 -83.96 29.94 63.46
C LEU A 21 -84.62 29.46 64.77
N GLY A 22 -84.33 28.24 65.21
CA GLY A 22 -84.78 27.71 66.50
C GLY A 22 -84.19 28.44 67.71
N LEU A 23 -82.98 29.00 67.60
CA LEU A 23 -82.33 29.81 68.64
C LEU A 23 -82.84 31.26 68.68
N ILE A 24 -83.18 31.84 67.53
CA ILE A 24 -83.58 33.25 67.42
C ILE A 24 -85.05 33.47 67.81
N ASN A 25 -85.95 32.53 67.51
CA ASN A 25 -87.39 32.69 67.78
C ASN A 25 -88.00 31.45 68.46
N PRO A 26 -87.99 31.38 69.81
CA PRO A 26 -88.47 30.20 70.54
C PRO A 26 -90.00 30.00 70.51
N ARG A 27 -90.77 30.92 69.93
CA ARG A 27 -92.25 30.87 69.88
C ARG A 27 -92.82 30.05 68.72
N LEU A 28 -92.02 29.70 67.71
CA LEU A 28 -92.45 28.86 66.57
C LEU A 28 -92.11 27.37 66.74
N ALA A 29 -91.55 26.97 67.88
CA ALA A 29 -91.30 25.56 68.21
C ALA A 29 -92.61 24.86 68.60
N PHE A 30 -93.47 24.61 67.62
CA PHE A 30 -94.74 23.93 67.76
C PHE A 30 -94.53 22.40 67.83
N PHE A 31 -93.83 21.89 68.84
CA PHE A 31 -93.86 20.46 69.18
C PHE A 31 -93.70 20.26 70.69
N LYS A 32 -94.84 20.36 71.38
CA LYS A 32 -95.01 19.89 72.75
C LYS A 32 -94.90 18.36 72.74
N ARG A 33 -93.90 17.84 73.46
CA ARG A 33 -93.68 16.42 73.83
C ARG A 33 -92.83 15.57 72.86
N ARG A 34 -91.50 15.70 72.91
CA ARG A 34 -90.55 14.57 72.77
C ARG A 34 -89.13 14.98 73.20
N ARG A 35 -88.82 14.79 74.49
CA ARG A 35 -87.45 14.92 75.06
C ARG A 35 -86.39 14.06 74.33
N HIS A 36 -86.81 13.11 73.49
CA HIS A 36 -85.91 12.23 72.74
C HIS A 36 -85.28 12.86 71.48
N ILE A 37 -85.86 13.93 70.89
CA ILE A 37 -85.31 14.54 69.66
C ILE A 37 -84.00 15.30 69.92
N LEU A 38 -83.84 15.86 71.13
CA LEU A 38 -82.61 16.56 71.54
C LEU A 38 -81.41 15.60 71.73
N TYR A 39 -81.65 14.32 72.00
CA TYR A 39 -80.62 13.30 72.23
C TYR A 39 -80.23 12.52 70.95
N ILE A 40 -81.10 12.48 69.94
CA ILE A 40 -80.86 11.79 68.66
C ILE A 40 -79.95 12.64 67.74
N TYR A 41 -80.07 13.97 67.81
CA TYR A 41 -79.30 14.90 66.99
C TYR A 41 -77.77 14.80 67.18
N PRO A 42 -77.20 14.78 68.41
CA PRO A 42 -75.76 14.65 68.58
C PRO A 42 -75.23 13.28 68.10
N GLY A 43 -75.99 12.20 68.31
CA GLY A 43 -75.61 10.86 67.83
C GLY A 43 -75.60 10.75 66.30
N ALA A 44 -76.59 11.36 65.64
CA ALA A 44 -76.67 11.39 64.17
C ALA A 44 -75.55 12.24 63.55
N ILE A 45 -75.18 13.36 64.19
CA ILE A 45 -74.05 14.20 63.74
C ILE A 45 -72.74 13.45 63.85
N ILE A 46 -72.51 12.74 64.96
CA ILE A 46 -71.29 11.95 65.16
C ILE A 46 -71.20 10.83 64.13
N LEU A 47 -72.28 10.08 63.88
CA LEU A 47 -72.30 9.04 62.85
C LEU A 47 -72.12 9.60 61.44
N PHE A 48 -72.69 10.77 61.15
CA PHE A 48 -72.47 11.46 59.88
C PHE A 48 -71.01 11.89 59.72
N PHE A 49 -70.38 12.44 60.76
CA PHE A 49 -68.96 12.79 60.75
C PHE A 49 -68.05 11.57 60.59
N ILE A 50 -68.37 10.45 61.24
CA ILE A 50 -67.64 9.20 61.08
C ILE A 50 -67.79 8.67 59.65
N PHE A 51 -69.00 8.72 59.10
CA PHE A 51 -69.27 8.29 57.73
C PHE A 51 -68.59 9.20 56.70
N THR A 52 -68.58 10.53 56.89
CA THR A 52 -67.90 11.46 55.99
C THR A 52 -66.38 11.36 56.10
N MET A 53 -65.81 11.16 57.30
CA MET A 53 -64.37 10.87 57.44
C MET A 53 -64.00 9.55 56.78
N SER A 54 -64.79 8.49 56.98
CA SER A 54 -64.55 7.18 56.34
C SER A 54 -64.67 7.27 54.80
N PHE A 55 -65.61 8.07 54.29
CA PHE A 55 -65.80 8.27 52.85
C PHE A 55 -64.71 9.17 52.23
N MET A 56 -64.17 10.15 52.99
CA MET A 56 -63.04 10.98 52.55
C MET A 56 -61.78 10.13 52.33
N SER A 57 -61.49 9.18 53.23
CA SER A 57 -60.38 8.23 53.08
C SER A 57 -60.49 7.34 51.83
N MET A 58 -61.71 7.02 51.38
CA MET A 58 -61.96 6.19 50.20
C MET A 58 -61.77 6.94 48.86
N THR A 59 -61.73 8.28 48.88
CA THR A 59 -61.54 9.12 47.67
C THR A 59 -60.11 9.65 47.50
N SER A 60 -59.26 9.56 48.52
CA SER A 60 -57.85 9.95 48.46
C SER A 60 -56.94 8.88 47.85
N GLU A 61 -57.32 7.60 47.88
CA GLU A 61 -56.48 6.50 47.38
C GLU A 61 -56.48 6.37 45.85
N SER A 62 -57.58 6.64 45.14
CA SER A 62 -57.64 6.45 43.68
C SER A 62 -56.88 7.54 42.89
N ASN A 63 -56.91 8.79 43.36
CA ASN A 63 -56.21 9.90 42.70
C ASN A 63 -54.72 9.91 43.05
N ALA A 64 -54.35 9.52 44.27
CA ALA A 64 -52.96 9.37 44.67
C ALA A 64 -52.28 8.22 43.90
N THR A 65 -52.96 7.07 43.73
CA THR A 65 -52.40 5.92 43.00
C THR A 65 -52.17 6.20 41.52
N LEU A 66 -53.09 6.89 40.83
CA LEU A 66 -52.90 7.30 39.44
C LEU A 66 -51.74 8.29 39.27
N ALA A 67 -51.60 9.26 40.19
CA ALA A 67 -50.48 10.19 40.19
C ALA A 67 -49.15 9.49 40.46
N THR A 68 -49.11 8.52 41.37
CA THR A 68 -47.92 7.70 41.62
C THR A 68 -47.55 6.86 40.40
N GLN A 69 -48.51 6.21 39.74
CA GLN A 69 -48.28 5.44 38.52
C GLN A 69 -47.70 6.27 37.38
N ASN A 70 -48.27 7.45 37.11
CA ASN A 70 -47.77 8.34 36.07
C ASN A 70 -46.33 8.81 36.36
N ASN A 71 -45.98 9.05 37.64
CA ASN A 71 -44.62 9.41 38.02
C ASN A 71 -43.65 8.24 37.85
N THR A 72 -44.06 7.00 38.16
CA THR A 72 -43.22 5.81 37.93
C THR A 72 -43.00 5.54 36.44
N GLU A 73 -44.03 5.69 35.60
CA GLU A 73 -43.88 5.57 34.14
C GLU A 73 -42.94 6.64 33.56
N LEU A 74 -43.05 7.88 34.05
CA LEU A 74 -42.15 8.96 33.67
C LEU A 74 -40.71 8.68 34.10
N GLN A 75 -40.49 8.15 35.31
CA GLN A 75 -39.17 7.75 35.78
C GLN A 75 -38.58 6.65 34.89
N GLN A 76 -39.37 5.62 34.58
CA GLN A 76 -38.94 4.53 33.70
C GLN A 76 -38.54 5.04 32.32
N LYS A 77 -39.32 5.94 31.72
CA LYS A 77 -38.98 6.58 30.44
C LYS A 77 -37.68 7.38 30.54
N LEU A 78 -37.46 8.07 31.65
CA LEU A 78 -36.26 8.88 31.88
C LEU A 78 -35.02 8.00 32.02
N ASP A 79 -35.14 6.87 32.70
CA ASP A 79 -34.07 5.87 32.81
C ASP A 79 -33.74 5.26 31.44
N THR A 80 -34.75 4.83 30.68
CA THR A 80 -34.55 4.31 29.31
C THR A 80 -33.92 5.34 28.38
N LEU A 81 -34.38 6.60 28.41
CA LEU A 81 -33.79 7.69 27.63
C LEU A 81 -32.32 7.96 28.03
N THR A 82 -31.98 7.74 29.29
CA THR A 82 -30.60 7.90 29.78
C THR A 82 -29.72 6.76 29.25
N GLU A 83 -30.20 5.52 29.30
CA GLU A 83 -29.51 4.36 28.72
C GLU A 83 -29.32 4.50 27.20
N GLU A 84 -30.36 4.90 26.47
CA GLU A 84 -30.27 5.15 25.02
C GLU A 84 -29.26 6.25 24.70
N LYS A 85 -29.23 7.32 25.50
CA LYS A 85 -28.26 8.41 25.33
C LYS A 85 -26.82 7.93 25.55
N ASP A 86 -26.58 7.12 26.57
CA ASP A 86 -25.25 6.60 26.88
C ASP A 86 -24.76 5.64 25.78
N GLU A 87 -25.65 4.81 25.23
CA GLU A 87 -25.32 3.93 24.11
C GLU A 87 -25.04 4.73 22.83
N LEU A 88 -25.85 5.75 22.53
CA LEU A 88 -25.59 6.66 21.40
C LEU A 88 -24.26 7.41 21.56
N GLN A 89 -23.92 7.84 22.78
CA GLN A 89 -22.66 8.51 23.07
C GLN A 89 -21.47 7.56 22.82
N LYS A 90 -21.59 6.30 23.24
CA LYS A 90 -20.57 5.28 22.99
C LYS A 90 -20.37 5.01 21.50
N GLN A 91 -21.46 4.97 20.72
CA GLN A 91 -21.37 4.84 19.26
C GLN A 91 -20.71 6.07 18.62
N LEU A 92 -21.02 7.27 19.11
CA LEU A 92 -20.40 8.50 18.66
C LEU A 92 -18.89 8.50 18.91
N ASP A 93 -18.45 8.06 20.09
CA ASP A 93 -17.04 7.99 20.44
C ASP A 93 -16.30 6.92 19.61
N ALA A 94 -16.94 5.77 19.37
CA ALA A 94 -16.39 4.72 18.50
C ALA A 94 -16.23 5.21 17.06
N SER A 95 -17.25 5.88 16.50
CA SER A 95 -17.18 6.45 15.15
C SER A 95 -16.16 7.58 15.07
N ALA A 96 -16.04 8.41 16.11
CA ALA A 96 -15.00 9.44 16.18
C ALA A 96 -13.59 8.84 16.18
N GLN A 97 -13.39 7.68 16.82
CA GLN A 97 -12.12 6.97 16.77
C GLN A 97 -11.84 6.40 15.39
N GLU A 98 -12.83 5.79 14.74
CA GLU A 98 -12.72 5.28 13.38
C GLU A 98 -12.35 6.40 12.38
N VAL A 99 -12.95 7.58 12.52
CA VAL A 99 -12.59 8.76 11.69
C VAL A 99 -11.14 9.17 11.90
N LYS A 100 -10.60 9.11 13.11
CA LYS A 100 -9.18 9.42 13.37
C LYS A 100 -8.26 8.40 12.71
N ASP A 101 -8.56 7.13 12.85
CA ASP A 101 -7.76 6.04 12.28
C ASP A 101 -7.78 6.09 10.74
N LEU A 102 -8.95 6.38 10.16
CA LEU A 102 -9.09 6.58 8.72
C LEU A 102 -8.34 7.82 8.25
N THR A 103 -8.37 8.91 9.02
CA THR A 103 -7.60 10.13 8.71
C THR A 103 -6.09 9.87 8.70
N ALA A 104 -5.59 9.10 9.67
CA ALA A 104 -4.18 8.69 9.71
C ALA A 104 -3.82 7.83 8.48
N THR A 105 -4.67 6.86 8.14
CA THR A 105 -4.49 6.01 6.96
C THR A 105 -4.49 6.83 5.66
N VAL A 106 -5.39 7.80 5.51
CA VAL A 106 -5.41 8.71 4.37
C VAL A 106 -4.12 9.53 4.30
N SER A 107 -3.64 10.06 5.42
CA SER A 107 -2.36 10.79 5.46
C SER A 107 -1.17 9.93 5.02
N ASP A 108 -1.14 8.66 5.42
CA ASP A 108 -0.06 7.75 5.02
C ASP A 108 -0.14 7.36 3.54
N LEU A 109 -1.36 7.13 3.03
CA LEU A 109 -1.59 6.90 1.61
C LEU A 109 -1.22 8.12 0.75
N THR A 110 -1.49 9.34 1.22
CA THR A 110 -1.07 10.57 0.54
C THR A 110 0.45 10.63 0.42
N LYS A 111 1.19 10.43 1.53
CA LYS A 111 2.66 10.40 1.49
C LYS A 111 3.19 9.35 0.53
N LYS A 112 2.64 8.13 0.58
CA LYS A 112 3.04 7.05 -0.31
C LYS A 112 2.80 7.38 -1.79
N ASN A 113 1.74 8.11 -2.10
CA ASN A 113 1.45 8.56 -3.46
C ASN A 113 2.44 9.64 -3.91
N ASP A 114 2.81 10.56 -3.02
CA ASP A 114 3.82 11.58 -3.30
C ASP A 114 5.19 10.94 -3.56
N ASP A 115 5.60 9.98 -2.72
CA ASP A 115 6.84 9.21 -2.90
C ASP A 115 6.85 8.45 -4.24
N LEU A 116 5.75 7.76 -4.58
CA LEU A 116 5.62 7.05 -5.86
C LEU A 116 5.68 7.99 -7.07
N ASN A 117 5.09 9.19 -6.98
CA ASN A 117 5.17 10.18 -8.04
C ASN A 117 6.60 10.73 -8.20
N GLN A 118 7.33 10.88 -7.11
CA GLN A 118 8.74 11.26 -7.15
C GLN A 118 9.59 10.18 -7.80
N ASP A 119 9.42 8.91 -7.41
CA ASP A 119 10.13 7.77 -8.00
C ASP A 119 9.84 7.61 -9.50
N ALA A 120 8.59 7.84 -9.91
CA ALA A 120 8.19 7.83 -11.31
C ALA A 120 8.88 8.96 -12.10
N LYS A 121 9.01 10.15 -11.50
CA LYS A 121 9.71 11.28 -12.12
C LYS A 121 11.20 11.00 -12.28
N GLU A 122 11.84 10.45 -11.26
CA GLU A 122 13.26 10.08 -11.31
C GLU A 122 13.53 9.01 -12.37
N SER A 123 12.67 7.98 -12.42
CA SER A 123 12.73 6.94 -13.46
C SER A 123 12.58 7.52 -14.86
N GLY A 124 11.72 8.53 -15.05
CA GLY A 124 11.60 9.28 -16.30
C GLY A 124 12.90 9.97 -16.70
N THR A 125 13.54 10.71 -15.77
CA THR A 125 14.82 11.39 -16.05
C THR A 125 15.97 10.44 -16.36
N ASN A 126 16.02 9.28 -15.68
CA ASN A 126 17.01 8.24 -15.96
C ASN A 126 16.79 7.65 -17.36
N THR A 127 15.54 7.47 -17.78
CA THR A 127 15.19 6.98 -19.11
C THR A 127 15.64 7.96 -20.20
N GLU A 128 15.36 9.26 -20.05
CA GLU A 128 15.82 10.29 -21.00
C GLU A 128 17.36 10.34 -21.11
N THR A 129 18.04 10.17 -19.98
CA THR A 129 19.52 10.11 -19.93
C THR A 129 20.05 8.87 -20.65
N LEU A 130 19.42 7.72 -20.44
CA LEU A 130 19.75 6.46 -21.13
C LEU A 130 19.55 6.57 -22.64
N GLU A 131 18.44 7.17 -23.07
CA GLU A 131 18.13 7.41 -24.49
C GLU A 131 19.20 8.28 -25.14
N THR A 132 19.58 9.39 -24.49
CA THR A 132 20.66 10.27 -24.98
C THR A 132 22.00 9.55 -25.10
N ASN A 133 22.33 8.67 -24.14
CA ASN A 133 23.55 7.88 -24.18
C ASN A 133 23.53 6.82 -25.30
N ILE A 134 22.38 6.19 -25.54
CA ILE A 134 22.20 5.24 -26.65
C ILE A 134 22.42 5.96 -27.98
N GLU A 135 21.79 7.11 -28.20
CA GLU A 135 21.98 7.89 -29.44
C GLU A 135 23.45 8.28 -29.66
N LYS A 136 24.17 8.62 -28.58
CA LYS A 136 25.60 8.93 -28.65
C LYS A 136 26.42 7.71 -29.05
N LEU A 137 26.16 6.55 -28.45
CA LEU A 137 26.85 5.31 -28.76
C LEU A 137 26.57 4.83 -30.19
N GLU A 138 25.35 5.05 -30.70
CA GLU A 138 25.01 4.75 -32.10
C GLU A 138 25.83 5.61 -33.07
N LYS A 139 25.94 6.93 -32.82
CA LYS A 139 26.78 7.82 -33.62
C LYS A 139 28.26 7.42 -33.59
N GLU A 140 28.76 7.03 -32.43
CA GLU A 140 30.14 6.56 -32.27
C GLU A 140 30.38 5.25 -33.04
N LYS A 141 29.42 4.31 -32.97
CA LYS A 141 29.46 3.08 -33.75
C LYS A 141 29.48 3.34 -35.25
N ASP A 142 28.64 4.25 -35.75
CA ASP A 142 28.59 4.59 -37.18
C ASP A 142 29.91 5.22 -37.65
N THR A 143 30.52 6.06 -36.81
CA THR A 143 31.82 6.67 -37.09
C THR A 143 32.92 5.60 -37.19
N LEU A 144 33.00 4.71 -36.19
CA LEU A 144 33.98 3.62 -36.17
C LEU A 144 33.79 2.65 -37.34
N GLN A 145 32.54 2.40 -37.75
CA GLN A 145 32.25 1.57 -38.92
C GLN A 145 32.77 2.22 -40.21
N GLY A 146 32.59 3.53 -40.37
CA GLY A 146 33.15 4.28 -41.50
C GLY A 146 34.68 4.25 -41.54
N ASP A 147 35.31 4.42 -40.38
CA ASP A 147 36.78 4.32 -40.26
C ASP A 147 37.28 2.91 -40.61
N LEU A 148 36.58 1.87 -40.16
CA LEU A 148 36.90 0.48 -40.48
C LEU A 148 36.84 0.21 -41.99
N ASP A 149 35.82 0.71 -42.67
CA ASP A 149 35.66 0.51 -44.11
C ASP A 149 36.71 1.31 -44.91
N SER A 150 37.07 2.50 -44.44
CA SER A 150 38.18 3.29 -44.98
C SER A 150 39.53 2.57 -44.86
N GLU A 151 39.82 1.97 -43.70
CA GLU A 151 41.05 1.19 -43.50
C GLU A 151 41.10 -0.09 -44.32
N LYS A 152 39.96 -0.77 -44.53
CA LYS A 152 39.89 -1.93 -45.44
C LYS A 152 40.24 -1.54 -46.87
N GLU A 153 39.74 -0.42 -47.34
CA GLU A 153 40.03 0.07 -48.70
C GLU A 153 41.51 0.41 -48.87
N LYS A 154 42.11 1.06 -47.88
CA LYS A 154 43.56 1.32 -47.86
C LYS A 154 44.37 0.03 -47.90
N ASN A 155 44.00 -0.98 -47.11
CA ASN A 155 44.68 -2.28 -47.13
C ASN A 155 44.55 -3.01 -48.47
N SER A 156 43.38 -2.96 -49.11
CA SER A 156 43.17 -3.49 -50.46
C SER A 156 44.10 -2.81 -51.49
N THR A 157 44.19 -1.48 -51.39
CA THR A 157 45.08 -0.67 -52.24
C THR A 157 46.55 -1.03 -52.01
N LEU A 158 46.99 -1.09 -50.75
CA LEU A 158 48.34 -1.48 -50.37
C LEU A 158 48.69 -2.89 -50.86
N THR A 159 47.77 -3.84 -50.75
CA THR A 159 47.94 -5.22 -51.25
C THR A 159 48.15 -5.24 -52.77
N THR A 160 47.37 -4.44 -53.50
CA THR A 160 47.53 -4.31 -54.96
C THR A 160 48.86 -3.67 -55.34
N GLN A 161 49.28 -2.63 -54.60
CA GLN A 161 50.58 -1.99 -54.80
C GLN A 161 51.74 -2.94 -54.52
N LEU A 162 51.63 -3.78 -53.48
CA LEU A 162 52.59 -4.84 -53.16
C LEU A 162 52.74 -5.83 -54.32
N SER A 163 51.62 -6.38 -54.82
CA SER A 163 51.65 -7.31 -55.96
C SER A 163 52.29 -6.69 -57.20
N ASN A 164 51.97 -5.43 -57.52
CA ASN A 164 52.56 -4.76 -58.68
C ASN A 164 54.07 -4.51 -58.50
N ALA A 165 54.52 -4.20 -57.28
CA ALA A 165 55.93 -4.00 -56.99
C ALA A 165 56.71 -5.32 -57.03
N GLU A 166 56.10 -6.42 -56.56
CA GLU A 166 56.63 -7.78 -56.69
C GLU A 166 56.81 -8.16 -58.17
N ASP A 167 55.80 -7.93 -59.01
CA ASP A 167 55.89 -8.16 -60.46
C ASP A 167 56.99 -7.31 -61.13
N GLU A 168 57.19 -6.07 -60.67
CA GLU A 168 58.24 -5.18 -61.19
C GLU A 168 59.64 -5.66 -60.78
N ILE A 169 59.81 -6.13 -59.54
CA ILE A 169 61.05 -6.74 -59.05
C ILE A 169 61.39 -7.97 -59.91
N ASP A 170 60.44 -8.88 -60.14
CA ASP A 170 60.66 -10.09 -60.95
C ASP A 170 61.11 -9.75 -62.38
N ASN A 171 60.50 -8.73 -62.98
CA ASN A 171 60.87 -8.27 -64.32
C ASN A 171 62.27 -7.63 -64.36
N LEU A 172 62.60 -6.82 -63.35
CA LEU A 172 63.93 -6.22 -63.22
C LEU A 172 65.01 -7.28 -62.96
N GLU A 173 64.74 -8.29 -62.13
CA GLU A 173 65.63 -9.43 -61.92
C GLU A 173 65.84 -10.21 -63.20
N SER A 174 64.78 -10.52 -63.94
CA SER A 174 64.84 -11.19 -65.26
C SER A 174 65.70 -10.41 -66.26
N LYS A 175 65.60 -9.07 -66.24
CA LYS A 175 66.38 -8.18 -67.09
C LYS A 175 67.85 -8.10 -66.63
N ALA A 176 68.10 -8.15 -65.32
CA ALA A 176 69.44 -8.24 -64.75
C ALA A 176 70.11 -9.57 -65.11
N THR A 177 69.41 -10.71 -65.05
CA THR A 177 69.93 -12.01 -65.51
C THR A 177 70.20 -12.00 -67.02
N THR A 178 69.31 -11.42 -67.83
CA THR A 178 69.51 -11.31 -69.30
C THR A 178 70.72 -10.44 -69.67
N SER A 179 71.02 -9.39 -68.90
CA SER A 179 72.19 -8.53 -69.10
C SER A 179 73.50 -9.12 -68.57
N VAL A 180 73.44 -10.12 -67.68
CA VAL A 180 74.60 -10.92 -67.27
C VAL A 180 74.84 -12.08 -68.25
N GLN A 181 73.82 -12.61 -68.92
CA GLN A 181 73.95 -13.71 -69.89
C GLN A 181 74.58 -13.36 -71.25
N THR A 182 74.94 -12.09 -71.50
CA THR A 182 75.70 -11.68 -72.71
C THR A 182 77.16 -11.31 -72.40
N ALA A 183 77.63 -11.54 -71.18
CA ALA A 183 79.05 -11.51 -70.85
C ALA A 183 79.36 -12.66 -69.87
N SER A 184 80.01 -13.69 -70.41
CA SER A 184 80.58 -14.89 -69.76
C SER A 184 79.84 -16.18 -70.09
N ASN A 185 80.24 -16.76 -71.23
CA ASN A 185 80.55 -18.18 -71.29
C ASN A 185 81.55 -18.52 -70.16
N ASP A 186 81.47 -19.78 -69.72
CA ASP A 186 82.44 -20.58 -68.96
C ASP A 186 82.24 -20.76 -67.44
N ASN A 187 82.03 -22.04 -67.11
CA ASN A 187 82.53 -22.82 -65.95
C ASN A 187 81.56 -23.28 -64.86
N ASN A 188 80.98 -24.46 -65.12
CA ASN A 188 81.11 -25.72 -64.35
C ASN A 188 81.66 -25.71 -62.90
N ASN A 189 80.81 -26.09 -61.94
CA ASN A 189 80.97 -27.07 -60.83
C ASN A 189 79.82 -26.82 -59.82
N THR A 190 78.87 -27.72 -59.55
CA THR A 190 78.94 -29.04 -58.88
C THR A 190 79.29 -28.94 -57.39
N TYR A 191 78.57 -29.75 -56.59
CA TYR A 191 78.57 -29.98 -55.13
C TYR A 191 77.64 -29.00 -54.36
N GLU A 192 76.35 -29.30 -54.11
CA GLU A 192 75.71 -30.42 -53.37
C GLU A 192 76.08 -30.53 -51.88
N GLU A 193 75.01 -30.84 -51.12
CA GLU A 193 74.89 -31.33 -49.73
C GLU A 193 74.79 -30.28 -48.61
N GLU A 194 73.65 -30.09 -47.93
CA GLU A 194 72.72 -31.02 -47.26
C GLU A 194 73.21 -31.50 -45.87
N SER A 195 72.24 -31.57 -44.96
CA SER A 195 72.18 -32.37 -43.72
C SER A 195 72.65 -31.67 -42.44
N ASN A 196 71.77 -31.33 -41.48
CA ASN A 196 70.83 -32.15 -40.68
C ASN A 196 71.50 -32.65 -39.39
N ASP A 197 71.16 -32.00 -38.26
CA ASP A 197 70.85 -32.64 -36.97
C ASP A 197 70.36 -31.50 -36.04
N THR A 198 69.12 -31.40 -35.56
CA THR A 198 68.29 -32.46 -34.96
C THR A 198 66.82 -32.16 -35.25
N ALA A 199 66.10 -33.19 -35.69
CA ALA A 199 64.66 -33.15 -35.94
C ALA A 199 63.84 -32.94 -34.65
N ALA A 200 63.67 -31.69 -34.23
CA ALA A 200 62.42 -31.28 -33.62
C ALA A 200 61.43 -31.18 -34.78
N SER A 201 60.62 -32.22 -34.96
CA SER A 201 59.54 -32.25 -35.95
C SER A 201 58.84 -30.90 -35.98
N SER A 202 58.73 -30.29 -37.16
CA SER A 202 58.05 -29.02 -37.45
C SER A 202 56.53 -29.13 -37.26
N VAL A 203 56.13 -29.62 -36.10
CA VAL A 203 54.76 -29.64 -35.65
C VAL A 203 54.39 -28.18 -35.44
N TYR A 204 53.30 -27.76 -36.05
CA TYR A 204 52.76 -26.42 -35.90
C TYR A 204 51.27 -26.57 -35.64
N TYR A 205 50.79 -25.89 -34.61
CA TYR A 205 49.38 -25.87 -34.26
C TYR A 205 48.85 -24.46 -34.51
N ASP A 206 47.80 -24.32 -35.31
CA ASP A 206 47.18 -23.01 -35.56
C ASP A 206 46.60 -22.38 -34.28
N ASN A 207 46.12 -23.23 -33.35
CA ASN A 207 45.49 -22.82 -32.10
C ASN A 207 45.47 -23.96 -31.07
N CYS A 208 45.08 -23.64 -29.84
CA CYS A 208 44.99 -24.61 -28.76
C CYS A 208 43.98 -25.73 -28.97
N THR A 209 42.94 -25.53 -29.78
CA THR A 209 41.99 -26.59 -30.14
C THR A 209 42.68 -27.65 -31.01
N ALA A 210 43.50 -27.23 -31.98
CA ALA A 210 44.29 -28.14 -32.81
C ALA A 210 45.34 -28.90 -31.99
N ALA A 211 46.03 -28.23 -31.07
CA ALA A 211 46.99 -28.86 -30.16
C ALA A 211 46.33 -29.91 -29.23
N LYS A 212 45.15 -29.59 -28.65
CA LYS A 212 44.38 -30.53 -27.82
C LYS A 212 43.84 -31.71 -28.62
N ALA A 213 43.33 -31.48 -29.83
CA ALA A 213 42.84 -32.55 -30.70
C ALA A 213 43.96 -33.53 -31.10
N ALA A 214 45.19 -33.03 -31.24
CA ALA A 214 46.39 -33.83 -31.46
C ALA A 214 46.92 -34.51 -30.17
N GLY A 215 46.34 -34.23 -29.00
CA GLY A 215 46.77 -34.76 -27.71
C GLY A 215 48.09 -34.18 -27.20
N ALA A 216 48.52 -33.02 -27.73
CA ALA A 216 49.80 -32.40 -27.42
C ALA A 216 49.71 -31.29 -26.36
N ALA A 217 48.51 -30.91 -25.91
CA ALA A 217 48.34 -29.91 -24.87
C ALA A 217 48.42 -30.53 -23.45
N PRO A 218 49.04 -29.84 -22.47
CA PRO A 218 49.70 -28.54 -22.57
C PRO A 218 51.03 -28.59 -23.36
N VAL A 219 51.34 -27.54 -24.11
CA VAL A 219 52.55 -27.44 -24.97
C VAL A 219 53.53 -26.47 -24.32
N SER A 220 54.69 -26.93 -23.85
CA SER A 220 55.64 -26.08 -23.13
C SER A 220 56.69 -25.44 -24.04
N GLU A 221 57.28 -24.33 -23.60
CA GLU A 221 58.37 -23.67 -24.31
C GLU A 221 59.56 -24.63 -24.50
N GLY A 222 59.93 -24.87 -25.76
CA GLY A 222 60.94 -25.85 -26.15
C GLY A 222 60.38 -27.16 -26.71
N ASP A 223 59.09 -27.44 -26.51
CA ASP A 223 58.43 -28.59 -27.14
C ASP A 223 58.22 -28.36 -28.64
N PRO A 224 58.33 -29.42 -29.48
CA PRO A 224 57.93 -29.36 -30.88
C PRO A 224 56.45 -29.02 -30.98
N GLY A 225 56.10 -27.93 -31.68
CA GLY A 225 54.72 -27.42 -31.71
C GLY A 225 54.47 -26.19 -30.85
N TYR A 226 55.41 -25.82 -29.97
CA TYR A 226 55.29 -24.57 -29.23
C TYR A 226 55.38 -23.37 -30.15
N GLY A 227 54.40 -22.48 -30.03
CA GLY A 227 54.42 -21.17 -30.64
C GLY A 227 53.86 -20.16 -29.64
N ARG A 228 54.45 -18.96 -29.61
CA ARG A 228 54.05 -17.89 -28.69
C ARG A 228 52.58 -17.46 -28.84
N HIS A 229 51.92 -17.81 -29.94
CA HIS A 229 50.48 -17.59 -30.13
C HIS A 229 49.60 -18.57 -29.35
N LEU A 230 50.15 -19.67 -28.83
CA LEU A 230 49.47 -20.67 -28.01
C LEU A 230 49.53 -20.36 -26.50
N ASP A 231 50.47 -19.51 -26.10
CA ASP A 231 50.69 -19.05 -24.73
C ASP A 231 50.19 -17.60 -24.60
N ARG A 232 48.99 -17.44 -24.02
CA ARG A 232 48.29 -16.15 -24.01
C ARG A 232 48.86 -15.19 -22.97
N ASP A 233 49.39 -15.70 -21.87
CA ASP A 233 49.88 -14.97 -20.72
C ASP A 233 51.42 -14.92 -20.65
N GLY A 234 52.11 -15.74 -21.43
CA GLY A 234 53.55 -15.65 -21.66
C GLY A 234 54.38 -16.30 -20.56
N ASP A 235 53.84 -17.31 -19.88
CA ASP A 235 54.50 -18.00 -18.77
C ASP A 235 55.33 -19.21 -19.21
N GLY A 236 55.31 -19.54 -20.51
CA GLY A 236 56.02 -20.66 -21.11
C GLY A 236 55.19 -21.95 -21.21
N ILE A 237 53.90 -21.93 -20.88
CA ILE A 237 52.99 -23.08 -20.97
C ILE A 237 51.79 -22.75 -21.86
N GLY A 238 51.85 -23.16 -23.13
CA GLY A 238 50.75 -23.01 -24.07
C GLY A 238 49.59 -23.97 -23.80
N CYS A 239 48.36 -23.47 -23.99
CA CYS A 239 47.13 -24.28 -23.98
C CYS A 239 46.82 -25.04 -22.68
N GLU A 240 47.19 -24.47 -21.53
CA GLU A 240 46.85 -25.00 -20.21
C GLU A 240 45.34 -24.96 -19.88
N TRP A 241 44.58 -24.08 -20.55
CA TRP A 241 43.13 -23.88 -20.37
C TRP A 241 42.30 -24.48 -21.49
#